data_AF-A0A963WLV0-F1
#
_entry.id   AF-A0A963WLV0-F1
#
_cell.length_a   1.000
_cell.length_b   1.000
_cell.length_c   1.000
_cell.angle_alpha   90.00
_cell.angle_beta   90.00
_cell.angle_gamma   90.00
#
_symmetry.space_group_name_H-M   'P 1'
#
loop_
_entity.id
_entity.type
_entity.pdbx_description
1 polymer ?
#
loop_
_entity_poly.entity_id
_entity_poly.type
_entity_poly.pdbx_seq_one_letter_code
_entity_poly.pdbx_strand_id
1 'polypeptide(L)'
;AFWVPSPLNIIDLLDVMSTTGYLKNIERGPGRHGISNAFFLYVRDPDGHRIEFYSSDYQTVDPDLEPIKWDLKDPQRQTLWGAPAPRSWFEEGTMFTGVEARPADLNAQPIVAQ
;
A
#
# COMPACT_ATOMS: atom_id res chain seq x y z
N ALA A 1 9.24 -0.53 -0.97
CA ALA A 1 8.70 -0.51 0.39
C ALA A 1 9.86 -0.46 1.38
N PHE A 2 9.70 0.26 2.48
CA PHE A 2 10.70 0.37 3.55
C PHE A 2 10.07 -0.08 4.86
N TRP A 3 10.75 -0.99 5.56
CA TRP A 3 10.35 -1.40 6.90
C TRP A 3 10.71 -0.32 7.92
N VAL A 4 9.82 -0.09 8.88
CA VAL A 4 10.10 0.72 10.07
C VAL A 4 9.84 -0.12 11.34
N PRO A 5 10.53 0.19 12.45
CA PRO A 5 10.46 -0.63 13.66
C PRO A 5 9.08 -0.76 14.30
N SER A 6 8.23 0.26 14.16
CA SER A 6 6.92 0.27 14.79
C SER A 6 5.88 1.08 14.01
N PRO A 7 4.58 0.80 14.19
CA PRO A 7 3.51 1.65 13.68
C PRO A 7 3.63 3.12 14.10
N LEU A 8 4.22 3.42 15.26
CA LEU A 8 4.40 4.79 15.73
C LEU A 8 5.35 5.60 14.83
N ASN A 9 6.31 4.96 14.16
CA ASN A 9 7.17 5.65 13.20
C ASN A 9 6.40 6.12 11.96
N ILE A 10 5.35 5.37 11.57
CA ILE A 10 4.46 5.79 10.49
C ILE A 10 3.55 6.93 10.94
N ILE A 11 3.07 6.92 12.19
CA ILE A 11 2.30 8.03 12.75
C ILE A 11 3.15 9.31 12.82
N ASP A 12 4.38 9.21 13.31
CA ASP A 12 5.33 10.33 13.34
C ASP A 12 5.57 10.92 11.94
N LEU A 13 5.76 10.06 10.92
CA LEU A 13 5.90 10.50 9.54
C LEU A 13 4.66 11.26 9.04
N LEU A 14 3.45 10.81 9.38
CA LEU A 14 2.21 11.51 9.02
C LEU A 14 2.14 12.90 9.65
N ASP A 15 2.49 13.02 10.93
CA ASP A 15 2.48 14.28 11.66
C ASP A 15 3.49 15.28 11.08
N VAL A 16 4.70 14.80 10.75
CA VAL A 16 5.73 15.61 10.08
C VAL A 16 5.26 16.06 8.70
N MET A 17 4.76 15.16 7.85
CA MET A 17 4.29 15.52 6.51
C MET A 17 3.14 16.53 6.53
N SER A 18 2.23 16.37 7.49
CA SER A 18 1.06 17.25 7.66
C SER A 18 1.44 18.68 8.08
N THR A 19 2.60 18.85 8.73
CA THR A 19 3.07 20.15 9.26
C THR A 19 4.15 20.81 8.40
N THR A 20 4.74 20.08 7.44
CA THR A 20 5.89 20.54 6.63
C THR A 20 5.56 20.74 5.15
N GLY A 21 4.27 20.78 4.78
CA GLY A 21 3.83 21.07 3.40
C GLY A 21 3.68 19.84 2.49
N TYR A 22 3.79 18.63 3.04
CA TYR A 22 3.69 17.37 2.31
C TYR A 22 2.36 16.64 2.54
N LEU A 23 1.35 17.29 3.12
CA LEU A 23 0.04 16.68 3.38
C LEU A 23 -0.56 16.03 2.11
N LYS A 24 -0.44 16.71 0.95
CA LYS A 24 -0.93 16.21 -0.35
C LYS A 24 -0.16 15.00 -0.90
N ASN A 25 1.01 14.71 -0.34
CA ASN A 25 1.85 13.58 -0.75
C ASN A 25 1.43 12.28 -0.05
N ILE A 26 0.57 12.34 0.97
CA ILE A 26 -0.02 11.15 1.60
C ILE A 26 -1.09 10.61 0.65
N GLU A 27 -0.84 9.44 0.06
CA GLU A 27 -1.74 8.84 -0.92
C GLU A 27 -2.78 7.93 -0.26
N ARG A 28 -2.32 7.00 0.59
CA ARG A 28 -3.18 5.96 1.15
C ARG A 28 -2.66 5.50 2.49
N GLY A 29 -3.54 5.45 3.50
CA GLY A 29 -3.23 5.01 4.85
C GLY A 29 -3.34 6.15 5.88
N PRO A 30 -2.90 5.93 7.13
CA PRO A 30 -2.34 4.67 7.59
C PRO A 30 -3.42 3.58 7.64
N GLY A 31 -3.01 2.33 7.50
CA GLY A 31 -3.94 1.21 7.55
C GLY A 31 -3.26 -0.08 7.97
N ARG A 32 -4.08 -1.12 8.14
CA ARG A 32 -3.61 -2.49 8.32
C ARG A 32 -4.00 -3.29 7.09
N HIS A 33 -3.05 -3.93 6.43
CA HIS A 33 -3.38 -4.84 5.33
C HIS A 33 -3.97 -6.15 5.86
N GLY A 34 -4.90 -6.75 5.11
CA GLY A 34 -5.28 -8.15 5.34
C GLY A 34 -4.15 -9.08 4.89
N ILE A 35 -3.81 -9.03 3.60
CA ILE A 35 -2.60 -9.67 3.06
C ILE A 35 -1.37 -9.06 3.74
N SER A 36 -0.40 -9.87 4.17
CA SER A 36 0.81 -9.48 4.96
C SER A 36 0.58 -9.08 6.42
N ASN A 37 -0.63 -8.68 6.83
CA ASN A 37 -0.92 -8.13 8.16
C ASN A 37 -0.10 -6.85 8.51
N ALA A 38 0.60 -6.25 7.54
CA ALA A 38 1.45 -5.09 7.80
C ALA A 38 0.63 -3.83 8.11
N PHE A 39 1.11 -3.03 9.06
CA PHE A 39 0.69 -1.64 9.21
C PHE A 39 1.39 -0.84 8.10
N PHE A 40 0.65 -0.09 7.30
CA PHE A 40 1.19 0.52 6.09
C PHE A 40 0.82 1.99 5.95
N LEU A 41 1.65 2.69 5.19
CA LEU A 41 1.41 4.02 4.66
C LEU A 41 2.02 4.12 3.26
N TYR A 42 1.26 4.66 2.31
CA TYR A 42 1.75 5.01 0.98
C TYR A 42 1.83 6.52 0.80
N VAL A 43 2.98 6.97 0.32
CA VAL A 43 3.26 8.38 0.01
C VAL A 43 3.80 8.51 -1.41
N ARG A 44 3.75 9.73 -1.95
CA ARG A 44 4.35 10.10 -3.25
C ARG A 44 5.54 11.01 -3.05
N ASP A 45 6.64 10.72 -3.74
CA ASP A 45 7.78 11.63 -3.84
C ASP A 45 7.47 12.80 -4.81
N PRO A 46 8.39 13.77 -5.00
CA PRO A 46 8.17 14.90 -5.91
C PRO A 46 7.94 14.53 -7.38
N ASP A 47 8.46 13.38 -7.84
CA ASP A 47 8.31 12.87 -9.21
C ASP A 47 7.07 11.96 -9.35
N GLY A 48 6.33 11.75 -8.26
CA GLY A 48 5.13 10.91 -8.22
C GLY A 48 5.43 9.43 -8.04
N HIS A 49 6.66 9.04 -7.73
CA HIS A 49 6.98 7.67 -7.36
C HIS A 49 6.35 7.32 -6.02
N ARG A 50 5.75 6.14 -5.97
CA ARG A 50 5.03 5.65 -4.80
C ARG A 50 5.98 4.91 -3.87
N ILE A 51 5.97 5.31 -2.61
CA ILE A 51 6.78 4.74 -1.55
C ILE A 51 5.86 4.19 -0.48
N GLU A 52 6.09 2.94 -0.09
CA GLU A 52 5.42 2.31 1.04
C GLU A 52 6.35 2.30 2.26
N PHE A 53 5.83 2.73 3.40
CA PHE A 53 6.40 2.48 4.71
C PHE A 53 5.54 1.44 5.42
N TYR A 54 6.15 0.41 5.99
CA TYR A 54 5.41 -0.67 6.63
C TYR A 54 6.07 -1.17 7.91
N SER A 55 5.26 -1.79 8.78
CA SER A 55 5.71 -2.44 10.02
C SER A 55 4.85 -3.67 10.32
N SER A 56 5.40 -4.61 11.09
CA SER A 56 4.64 -5.70 11.72
C SER A 56 3.97 -6.68 10.73
N ASP A 57 4.73 -7.18 9.76
CA ASP A 57 4.39 -8.42 9.04
C ASP A 57 4.75 -9.65 9.90
N TYR A 58 4.88 -10.82 9.27
CA TYR A 58 5.20 -12.08 9.95
C TYR A 58 6.36 -12.81 9.27
N GLN A 59 7.04 -13.65 10.04
CA GLN A 59 8.14 -14.48 9.54
C GLN A 59 7.62 -15.56 8.59
N THR A 60 8.33 -15.74 7.47
CA THR A 60 8.05 -16.76 6.46
C THR A 60 9.27 -17.67 6.26
N VAL A 61 10.03 -17.88 7.34
CA VAL A 61 11.33 -18.58 7.31
C VAL A 61 11.20 -20.11 7.23
N ASP A 62 10.06 -20.64 7.67
CA ASP A 62 9.81 -22.08 7.67
C ASP A 62 9.50 -22.55 6.23
N PRO A 63 10.20 -23.56 5.70
CA PRO A 63 10.06 -23.99 4.31
C PRO A 63 8.73 -24.68 4.00
N ASP A 64 8.00 -25.11 5.03
CA ASP A 64 6.69 -25.74 4.97
C ASP A 64 5.53 -24.78 5.31
N LEU A 65 5.81 -23.48 5.43
CA LEU A 65 4.76 -22.48 5.63
C LEU A 65 3.86 -22.41 4.38
N GLU A 66 2.63 -22.89 4.54
CA GLU A 66 1.64 -22.88 3.47
C GLU A 66 1.11 -21.46 3.15
N PRO A 67 0.91 -21.12 1.86
CA PRO A 67 0.38 -19.80 1.49
C PRO A 67 -1.05 -19.56 1.99
N ILE A 68 -1.27 -18.41 2.61
CA ILE A 68 -2.61 -17.93 2.95
C ILE A 68 -3.30 -17.42 1.67
N LYS A 69 -4.43 -18.04 1.31
CA LYS A 69 -5.21 -17.69 0.12
C LYS A 69 -6.40 -16.80 0.51
N TRP A 70 -6.58 -15.71 -0.22
CA TRP A 70 -7.66 -14.74 0.01
C TRP A 70 -8.59 -14.68 -1.19
N ASP A 71 -9.91 -14.64 -0.94
CA ASP A 71 -10.91 -14.45 -2.00
C ASP A 71 -10.83 -13.03 -2.58
N LEU A 72 -11.00 -12.89 -3.90
CA LEU A 72 -10.99 -11.60 -4.59
C LEU A 72 -12.08 -10.64 -4.08
N LYS A 73 -13.19 -11.19 -3.58
CA LYS A 73 -14.36 -10.48 -3.08
C LYS A 73 -14.29 -10.20 -1.58
N ASP A 74 -13.26 -10.68 -0.87
CA ASP A 74 -13.08 -10.36 0.53
C ASP A 74 -12.64 -8.89 0.69
N PRO A 75 -13.48 -8.03 1.30
CA PRO A 75 -13.14 -6.62 1.48
C PRO A 75 -11.97 -6.40 2.44
N GLN A 76 -11.72 -7.32 3.38
CA GLN A 76 -10.65 -7.20 4.36
C GLN A 76 -9.28 -7.56 3.77
N ARG A 77 -9.26 -8.22 2.60
CA ARG A 77 -8.03 -8.64 1.93
C ARG A 77 -7.04 -7.49 1.71
N GLN A 78 -7.53 -6.34 1.24
CA GLN A 78 -6.68 -5.19 0.92
C GLN A 78 -6.42 -4.29 2.13
N THR A 79 -7.46 -3.98 2.89
CA THR A 79 -7.39 -3.20 4.12
C THR A 79 -8.25 -3.88 5.17
N LEU A 80 -7.63 -4.38 6.24
CA LEU A 80 -8.30 -5.11 7.32
C LEU A 80 -9.40 -4.28 7.99
N TRP A 81 -9.20 -2.96 8.07
CA TRP A 81 -10.16 -2.01 8.66
C TRP A 81 -11.19 -1.45 7.68
N GLY A 82 -11.18 -1.94 6.43
CA GLY A 82 -12.19 -1.56 5.43
C GLY A 82 -12.03 -0.18 4.81
N ALA A 83 -10.96 0.58 5.11
CA ALA A 83 -10.72 1.86 4.44
C ALA A 83 -10.46 1.62 2.93
N PRO A 84 -11.26 2.22 2.04
CA PRO A 84 -11.17 1.98 0.62
C PRO A 84 -9.91 2.62 0.03
N ALA A 85 -9.33 2.00 -0.99
CA ALA A 85 -8.16 2.55 -1.67
C ALA A 85 -8.57 3.65 -2.66
N PRO A 86 -7.81 4.75 -2.78
CA PRO A 86 -8.07 5.78 -3.78
C PRO A 86 -7.88 5.23 -5.20
N ARG A 87 -8.51 5.86 -6.19
CA ARG A 87 -8.39 5.45 -7.61
C ARG A 87 -6.94 5.45 -8.10
N SER A 88 -6.14 6.43 -7.67
CA SER A 88 -4.71 6.53 -7.98
C SER A 88 -3.95 5.24 -7.63
N TRP A 89 -4.39 4.50 -6.61
CA TRP A 89 -3.80 3.23 -6.20
C TRP A 89 -3.87 2.15 -7.29
N PHE A 90 -4.95 2.17 -8.09
CA PHE A 90 -5.22 1.18 -9.13
C PHE A 90 -4.74 1.62 -10.51
N GLU A 91 -4.77 2.93 -10.78
CA GLU A 91 -4.56 3.47 -12.12
C GLU A 91 -3.16 4.02 -12.36
N GLU A 92 -2.44 4.41 -11.30
CA GLU A 92 -1.14 5.06 -11.43
C GLU A 92 0.01 4.11 -11.07
N GLY A 93 1.06 4.13 -11.90
CA GLY A 93 2.32 3.43 -11.69
C GLY A 93 3.48 4.19 -12.34
N THR A 94 4.69 3.92 -11.88
CA THR A 94 5.91 4.52 -12.46
C THR A 94 6.33 3.75 -13.72
N MET A 95 6.67 4.50 -14.77
CA MET A 95 7.21 3.93 -16.02
C MET A 95 8.64 3.43 -15.83
N PHE A 96 8.95 2.25 -16.37
CA PHE A 96 10.31 1.74 -16.40
C PHE A 96 11.02 2.19 -17.68
N THR A 97 12.27 2.62 -17.54
CA THR A 97 13.10 3.03 -18.70
C THR A 97 13.24 1.89 -19.69
N GLY A 98 12.94 2.16 -20.97
CA GLY A 98 13.05 1.17 -22.05
C GLY A 98 11.95 0.11 -22.08
N VAL A 99 10.90 0.26 -21.26
CA VAL A 99 9.75 -0.67 -21.23
C VAL A 99 8.49 0.08 -21.67
N GLU A 100 7.87 -0.38 -22.75
CA GLU A 100 6.58 0.12 -23.18
C GLU A 100 5.46 -0.43 -22.29
N ALA A 101 4.59 0.45 -21.80
CA ALA A 101 3.42 0.02 -21.03
C ALA A 101 2.41 -0.65 -21.96
N ARG A 102 1.85 -1.78 -21.49
CA ARG A 102 0.78 -2.50 -22.18
C ARG A 102 -0.47 -2.56 -21.30
N PRO A 103 -1.67 -2.62 -21.90
CA PRO A 103 -2.90 -2.87 -21.15
C PRO A 103 -2.82 -4.19 -20.36
N ALA A 104 -3.51 -4.23 -19.22
CA ALA A 104 -3.66 -5.45 -18.45
C ALA A 104 -4.47 -6.49 -19.23
N ASP A 105 -4.08 -7.76 -19.12
CA ASP A 105 -4.80 -8.88 -19.77
C ASP A 105 -6.17 -9.15 -19.09
N LEU A 106 -6.33 -8.70 -17.84
CA LEU A 106 -7.53 -8.87 -17.03
C LEU A 106 -8.23 -7.54 -16.77
N ASN A 107 -9.53 -7.49 -17.06
CA ASN A 107 -10.41 -6.38 -16.68
C ASN A 107 -10.88 -6.55 -15.23
N ALA A 108 -10.07 -6.10 -14.27
CA ALA A 108 -10.43 -6.10 -12.85
C ALA A 108 -11.43 -4.97 -12.52
N GLN A 109 -12.39 -5.24 -11.63
CA GLN A 109 -13.29 -4.23 -11.06
C GLN A 109 -12.96 -4.04 -9.57
N PRO A 110 -11.98 -3.18 -9.21
CA PRO A 110 -11.62 -2.97 -7.82
C PRO A 110 -12.69 -2.20 -7.06
N ILE A 111 -12.73 -2.41 -5.74
CA ILE A 111 -13.49 -1.54 -4.83
C ILE A 111 -12.65 -0.27 -4.62
N VAL A 112 -13.13 0.85 -5.14
CA VAL A 112 -12.45 2.17 -5.09
C VAL A 112 -13.18 3.08 -4.10
N ALA A 113 -12.43 3.92 -3.38
CA ALA A 113 -12.99 4.98 -2.55
C ALA A 113 -13.87 5.92 -3.40
N GLN A 114 -15.04 6.28 -2.88
CA GLN A 114 -15.93 7.26 -3.50
C GLN A 114 -15.37 8.67 -3.40
#